data_AF-A0A1E3I417-F1
#
_entry.id   AF-A0A1E3I417-F1
#
_cell.length_a   1.000
_cell.length_b   1.000
_cell.length_c   1.000
_cell.angle_alpha   90.00
_cell.angle_beta   90.00
_cell.angle_gamma   90.00
#
_symmetry.space_group_name_H-M   'P 1'
#
loop_
_entity.id
_entity.type
_entity.pdbx_description
1 polymer ?
#
loop_
_entity_poly.entity_id
_entity_poly.type
_entity_poly.pdbx_seq_one_letter_code
_entity_poly.pdbx_strand_id
1 'polypeptide(L)'
;MSSPFPASADLQKPVSVFCGSSPGKLPLFTKAAQAVGEALARANVPVVYGGGRRGIMGVVSQSALTAGGYVHGIVPNALVEGAAESPAASSAVTAEANAQSKEGSGEEIVKDETQEKLTTQVVGTMHERKLAMANLSTGGFIVLPGGYGTFEEALEMITWNQLGIHRLPVIILNIGGFYTNLYKQFESSVQAGFVAEENLALLKLVELEGGAEGEEGRAEEWGAAALKALREWNLDSNAGLKLDWSNTSTPKANVSSPTYVFSTLRYTSQQHAGNIALLETHLERLREAFTHFSTLEPARWGTWPGDETLVTALNTALKQKDEQGPHDSRVRWVVYPGGKVEVQMPPAPKDSVFSLDIPTEKSPQLRPVVLDPQVTHIARENQSGKDYRLYKTDQREMYDAVYARGGQLSAEHPEVIIHNGTHLLETTTSNIAILRSTEQRWITPRIGSSTPLLNGVLRRYLLEKGAIEVGELTLQDLDMVKKGQARLIGFNGLRGIWEGRIL
;
A
#
# COMPACT_ATOMS: atom_id res chain seq x y z
N MET A 1 11.07 -6.02 -4.47
CA MET A 1 10.56 -7.39 -4.30
C MET A 1 11.69 -8.35 -4.62
N SER A 2 11.76 -9.50 -3.96
CA SER A 2 12.66 -10.57 -4.37
C SER A 2 12.25 -11.08 -5.76
N SER A 3 13.23 -11.39 -6.63
CA SER A 3 12.96 -12.00 -7.93
C SER A 3 12.21 -13.32 -7.74
N PRO A 4 11.10 -13.58 -8.49
CA PRO A 4 10.42 -14.87 -8.48
C PRO A 4 11.20 -15.94 -9.28
N PHE A 5 12.23 -15.52 -10.03
CA PHE A 5 13.06 -16.42 -10.83
C PHE A 5 14.28 -16.91 -10.03
N PRO A 6 14.67 -18.19 -10.17
CA PRO A 6 15.75 -18.77 -9.41
C PRO A 6 17.10 -18.14 -9.77
N ALA A 7 17.85 -17.68 -8.76
CA ALA A 7 19.17 -17.08 -8.94
C ALA A 7 20.23 -18.06 -9.45
N SER A 8 19.99 -19.37 -9.34
CA SER A 8 20.86 -20.42 -9.86
C SER A 8 20.73 -20.66 -11.37
N ALA A 9 19.69 -20.12 -12.01
CA ALA A 9 19.52 -20.19 -13.45
C ALA A 9 20.19 -18.98 -14.12
N ASP A 10 21.00 -19.22 -15.14
CA ASP A 10 21.66 -18.16 -15.95
C ASP A 10 20.64 -17.48 -16.88
N LEU A 11 19.78 -16.65 -16.28
CA LEU A 11 18.64 -16.00 -16.94
C LEU A 11 18.99 -14.58 -17.38
N GLN A 12 18.48 -14.21 -18.56
CA GLN A 12 18.48 -12.84 -19.04
C GLN A 12 17.46 -11.98 -18.28
N LYS A 13 17.48 -10.67 -18.51
CA LYS A 13 16.57 -9.72 -17.86
C LYS A 13 15.10 -10.05 -18.22
N PRO A 14 14.20 -10.22 -17.23
CA PRO A 14 12.79 -10.53 -17.48
C PRO A 14 12.07 -9.49 -18.34
N VAL A 15 11.18 -9.97 -19.20
CA VAL A 15 10.34 -9.16 -20.08
C VAL A 15 8.87 -9.36 -19.73
N SER A 16 8.15 -8.25 -19.60
CA SER A 16 6.69 -8.29 -19.42
C SER A 16 5.98 -8.39 -20.76
N VAL A 17 5.02 -9.30 -20.88
CA VAL A 17 4.18 -9.48 -22.07
C VAL A 17 2.75 -9.04 -21.78
N PHE A 18 2.31 -7.97 -22.44
CA PHE A 18 0.93 -7.50 -22.41
C PHE A 18 0.19 -8.06 -23.63
N CYS A 19 -0.95 -8.71 -23.40
CA CYS A 19 -1.67 -9.38 -24.47
C CYS A 19 -3.13 -9.67 -24.11
N GLY A 20 -3.95 -10.01 -25.11
CA GLY A 20 -5.36 -10.30 -24.92
C GLY A 20 -5.62 -11.57 -24.09
N SER A 21 -6.67 -11.51 -23.26
CA SER A 21 -7.26 -12.69 -22.59
C SER A 21 -8.13 -13.54 -23.54
N SER A 22 -8.29 -13.11 -24.78
CA SER A 22 -9.01 -13.79 -25.87
C SER A 22 -8.02 -14.19 -26.97
N PRO A 23 -8.25 -15.29 -27.73
CA PRO A 23 -7.41 -15.66 -28.87
C PRO A 23 -7.53 -14.69 -30.06
N GLY A 24 -8.56 -13.85 -30.08
CA GLY A 24 -8.90 -13.05 -31.25
C GLY A 24 -9.59 -13.87 -32.35
N LYS A 25 -9.77 -13.28 -33.54
CA LYS A 25 -10.48 -13.90 -34.66
C LYS A 25 -9.57 -14.46 -35.76
N LEU A 26 -8.29 -14.07 -35.77
CA LEU A 26 -7.32 -14.51 -36.76
C LEU A 26 -6.33 -15.47 -36.11
N PRO A 27 -6.14 -16.70 -36.65
CA PRO A 27 -5.15 -17.67 -36.15
C PRO A 27 -3.72 -17.10 -36.08
N LEU A 28 -3.42 -16.13 -36.95
CA LEU A 28 -2.14 -15.40 -36.95
C LEU A 28 -1.78 -14.85 -35.56
N PHE A 29 -2.74 -14.37 -34.76
CA PHE A 29 -2.46 -13.79 -33.44
C PHE A 29 -1.92 -14.81 -32.45
N THR A 30 -2.55 -15.99 -32.37
CA THR A 30 -2.10 -17.06 -31.47
C THR A 30 -0.80 -17.67 -31.96
N LYS A 31 -0.62 -17.87 -33.28
CA LYS A 31 0.66 -18.35 -33.83
C LYS A 31 1.83 -17.40 -33.57
N ALA A 32 1.61 -16.09 -33.73
CA ALA A 32 2.63 -15.09 -33.41
C ALA A 32 2.94 -15.06 -31.90
N ALA A 33 1.94 -15.19 -31.04
CA ALA A 33 2.13 -15.27 -29.60
C ALA A 33 2.92 -16.52 -29.17
N GLN A 34 2.65 -17.66 -29.81
CA GLN A 34 3.43 -18.89 -29.63
C GLN A 34 4.89 -18.65 -30.02
N ALA A 35 5.14 -18.08 -31.21
CA ALA A 35 6.49 -17.80 -31.68
C ALA A 35 7.27 -16.89 -30.72
N VAL A 36 6.61 -15.89 -30.13
CA VAL A 36 7.19 -14.99 -29.12
C VAL A 36 7.54 -15.73 -27.83
N GLY A 37 6.61 -16.52 -27.27
CA GLY A 37 6.86 -17.27 -26.04
C GLY A 37 8.03 -18.25 -26.19
N GLU A 38 8.06 -19.00 -27.29
CA GLU A 38 9.17 -19.91 -27.59
C GLU A 38 10.51 -19.17 -27.79
N ALA A 39 10.50 -18.02 -28.48
CA ALA A 39 11.72 -17.26 -28.73
C ALA A 39 12.31 -16.70 -27.43
N LEU A 40 11.47 -16.15 -26.53
CA LEU A 40 11.90 -15.66 -25.23
C LEU A 40 12.51 -16.80 -24.39
N ALA A 41 11.86 -17.96 -24.34
CA ALA A 41 12.38 -19.13 -23.66
C ALA A 41 13.73 -19.60 -24.22
N ARG A 42 13.86 -19.74 -25.54
CA ARG A 42 15.11 -20.12 -26.21
C ARG A 42 16.24 -19.11 -25.99
N ALA A 43 15.91 -17.86 -25.72
CA ALA A 43 16.87 -16.80 -25.38
C ALA A 43 17.16 -16.69 -23.87
N ASN A 44 16.65 -17.62 -23.04
CA ASN A 44 16.72 -17.59 -21.58
C ASN A 44 16.15 -16.30 -20.97
N VAL A 45 15.14 -15.69 -21.62
CA VAL A 45 14.45 -14.49 -21.13
C VAL A 45 13.19 -14.92 -20.36
N PRO A 46 13.10 -14.65 -19.05
CA PRO A 46 11.90 -14.96 -18.28
C PRO A 46 10.71 -14.10 -18.69
N VAL A 47 9.52 -14.70 -18.71
CA VAL A 47 8.26 -14.04 -19.08
C VAL A 47 7.51 -13.62 -17.81
N VAL A 48 7.18 -12.34 -17.70
CA VAL A 48 6.24 -11.82 -16.70
C VAL A 48 4.94 -11.47 -17.43
N TYR A 49 3.79 -11.89 -16.90
CA TYR A 49 2.51 -11.66 -17.59
C TYR A 49 1.32 -11.60 -16.63
N GLY A 50 0.13 -11.38 -17.18
CA GLY A 50 -1.12 -11.21 -16.42
C GLY A 50 -1.70 -12.45 -15.73
N GLY A 51 -1.04 -13.62 -15.83
CA GLY A 51 -1.49 -14.84 -15.14
C GLY A 51 -2.72 -15.53 -15.73
N GLY A 52 -3.26 -15.06 -16.86
CA GLY A 52 -4.36 -15.71 -17.57
C GLY A 52 -3.96 -17.06 -18.19
N ARG A 53 -4.89 -18.03 -18.25
CA ARG A 53 -4.62 -19.39 -18.76
C ARG A 53 -5.24 -19.68 -20.12
N ARG A 54 -5.97 -18.70 -20.67
CA ARG A 54 -6.77 -18.76 -21.91
C ARG A 54 -6.32 -17.66 -22.88
N GLY A 55 -6.77 -17.74 -24.13
CA GLY A 55 -6.47 -16.74 -25.16
C GLY A 55 -4.98 -16.56 -25.43
N ILE A 56 -4.59 -15.38 -25.90
CA ILE A 56 -3.18 -15.08 -26.23
C ILE A 56 -2.28 -15.21 -24.99
N MET A 57 -2.76 -14.79 -23.81
CA MET A 57 -2.07 -14.99 -22.52
C MET A 57 -1.70 -16.45 -22.25
N GLY A 58 -2.66 -17.37 -22.43
CA GLY A 58 -2.41 -18.80 -22.27
C GLY A 58 -1.43 -19.36 -23.32
N VAL A 59 -1.52 -18.88 -24.56
CA VAL A 59 -0.62 -19.33 -25.64
C VAL A 59 0.83 -18.91 -25.38
N VAL A 60 1.08 -17.65 -25.01
CA VAL A 60 2.46 -17.17 -24.78
C VAL A 60 3.10 -17.83 -23.57
N SER A 61 2.36 -18.01 -22.48
CA SER A 61 2.89 -18.68 -21.28
C SER A 61 3.13 -20.16 -21.53
N GLN A 62 2.18 -20.88 -22.13
CA GLN A 62 2.33 -22.30 -22.41
C GLN A 62 3.48 -22.57 -23.39
N SER A 63 3.60 -21.78 -24.45
CA SER A 63 4.68 -21.94 -25.43
C SER A 63 6.06 -21.68 -24.84
N ALA A 64 6.20 -20.68 -23.96
CA ALA A 64 7.43 -20.45 -23.21
C ALA A 64 7.77 -21.63 -22.29
N LEU A 65 6.79 -22.16 -21.54
CA LEU A 65 6.98 -23.31 -20.65
C LEU A 65 7.37 -24.58 -21.42
N THR A 66 6.69 -24.87 -22.53
CA THR A 66 6.99 -26.02 -23.41
C THR A 66 8.41 -25.92 -23.99
N ALA A 67 8.87 -24.71 -24.30
CA ALA A 67 10.25 -24.46 -24.73
C ALA A 67 11.28 -24.43 -23.58
N GLY A 68 10.85 -24.73 -22.34
CA GLY A 68 11.71 -24.82 -21.17
C GLY A 68 12.02 -23.48 -20.47
N GLY A 69 11.29 -22.41 -20.81
CA GLY A 69 11.43 -21.08 -20.23
C GLY A 69 10.77 -20.94 -18.85
N TYR A 70 11.01 -19.81 -18.19
CA TYR A 70 10.41 -19.44 -16.91
C TYR A 70 9.29 -18.42 -17.11
N VAL A 71 8.16 -18.62 -16.42
CA VAL A 71 6.97 -17.77 -16.49
C VAL A 71 6.51 -17.38 -15.09
N HIS A 72 6.22 -16.09 -14.92
CA HIS A 72 5.64 -15.54 -13.70
C HIS A 72 4.33 -14.80 -14.00
N GLY A 73 3.22 -15.32 -13.49
CA GLY A 73 1.90 -14.72 -13.62
C GLY A 73 1.52 -13.85 -12.42
N ILE A 74 0.90 -12.70 -12.66
CA ILE A 74 0.42 -11.82 -11.60
C ILE A 74 -1.10 -11.65 -11.72
N VAL A 75 -1.83 -12.17 -10.74
CA VAL A 75 -3.30 -12.28 -10.77
C VAL A 75 -3.90 -11.44 -9.63
N PRO A 76 -4.86 -10.55 -9.90
CA PRO A 76 -5.57 -9.84 -8.85
C PRO A 76 -6.61 -10.76 -8.20
N ASN A 77 -6.83 -10.61 -6.89
CA ASN A 77 -7.72 -11.48 -6.11
C ASN A 77 -9.13 -11.62 -6.72
N ALA A 78 -9.65 -10.54 -7.30
CA ALA A 78 -10.97 -10.53 -7.98
C ALA A 78 -11.05 -11.47 -9.20
N LEU A 79 -9.92 -11.87 -9.78
CA LEU A 79 -9.81 -12.73 -10.96
C LEU A 79 -9.32 -14.15 -10.62
N VAL A 80 -9.16 -14.50 -9.34
CA VAL A 80 -8.85 -15.87 -8.93
C VAL A 80 -10.11 -16.75 -9.03
N GLU A 81 -9.97 -17.99 -9.48
CA GLU A 81 -11.05 -18.99 -9.50
C GLU A 81 -11.55 -19.29 -8.07
N GLY A 82 -12.88 -19.39 -7.90
CA GLY A 82 -13.49 -19.64 -6.59
C GLY A 82 -13.51 -18.45 -5.62
N ALA A 83 -12.97 -17.27 -5.99
CA ALA A 83 -13.09 -16.07 -5.18
C ALA A 83 -14.57 -15.67 -4.99
N ALA A 84 -15.02 -15.60 -3.73
CA ALA A 84 -16.37 -15.19 -3.39
C ALA A 84 -16.66 -13.75 -3.86
N GLU A 85 -17.84 -13.50 -4.44
CA GLU A 85 -18.33 -12.16 -4.75
C GLU A 85 -18.70 -11.43 -3.43
N SER A 86 -17.72 -10.96 -2.68
CA SER A 86 -17.98 -10.06 -1.56
C SER A 86 -16.82 -9.07 -1.34
N PRO A 87 -17.09 -7.76 -1.17
CA PRO A 87 -16.06 -6.76 -0.99
C PRO A 87 -15.62 -6.73 0.48
N ALA A 88 -14.78 -7.67 0.87
CA ALA A 88 -14.05 -7.61 2.13
C ALA A 88 -12.56 -7.77 1.84
N ALA A 89 -11.84 -6.65 1.91
CA ALA A 89 -10.39 -6.62 1.81
C ALA A 89 -9.79 -7.42 2.97
N SER A 90 -9.35 -8.64 2.69
CA SER A 90 -8.39 -9.35 3.54
C SER A 90 -6.98 -9.00 3.06
N SER A 91 -6.25 -8.35 3.95
CA SER A 91 -4.81 -8.16 3.84
C SER A 91 -4.10 -9.48 4.09
N ALA A 92 -3.62 -10.12 3.04
CA ALA A 92 -2.43 -10.98 3.06
C ALA A 92 -1.93 -11.16 1.63
N VAL A 93 -0.67 -10.80 1.38
CA VAL A 93 0.08 -11.34 0.24
C VAL A 93 0.39 -12.78 0.61
N THR A 94 -0.52 -13.70 0.34
CA THR A 94 -0.22 -15.12 0.33
C THR A 94 0.30 -15.47 -1.06
N ALA A 95 1.53 -15.95 -1.13
CA ALA A 95 1.97 -16.73 -2.28
C ALA A 95 1.17 -18.04 -2.27
N GLU A 96 -0.06 -18.00 -2.78
CA GLU A 96 -0.80 -19.22 -3.07
C GLU A 96 -0.21 -19.81 -4.34
N ALA A 97 0.68 -20.79 -4.17
CA ALA A 97 1.40 -21.46 -5.25
C ALA A 97 0.47 -22.11 -6.31
N ASN A 98 -0.84 -22.13 -6.11
CA ASN A 98 -1.84 -22.77 -6.96
C ASN A 98 -3.03 -21.87 -7.37
N ALA A 99 -2.95 -20.54 -7.20
CA ALA A 99 -4.04 -19.65 -7.62
C ALA A 99 -4.17 -19.63 -9.16
N GLN A 100 -5.34 -20.03 -9.67
CA GLN A 100 -5.66 -20.03 -11.10
C GLN A 100 -6.55 -18.83 -11.45
N SER A 101 -6.27 -18.19 -12.58
CA SER A 101 -7.06 -17.03 -13.04
C SER A 101 -8.28 -17.47 -13.84
N LYS A 102 -9.46 -16.90 -13.52
CA LYS A 102 -10.69 -17.04 -14.32
C LYS A 102 -10.70 -16.14 -15.57
N GLU A 103 -9.64 -15.38 -15.81
CA GLU A 103 -9.56 -14.39 -16.88
C GLU A 103 -9.44 -15.02 -18.27
N GLY A 104 -10.29 -14.57 -19.20
CA GLY A 104 -10.20 -14.89 -20.62
C GLY A 104 -11.30 -15.80 -21.16
N SER A 105 -11.22 -16.04 -22.47
CA SER A 105 -12.21 -16.82 -23.23
C SER A 105 -11.52 -17.89 -24.08
N GLY A 106 -12.19 -19.02 -24.30
CA GLY A 106 -11.66 -20.15 -25.07
C GLY A 106 -11.20 -21.29 -24.16
N GLU A 107 -10.56 -22.29 -24.76
CA GLU A 107 -10.02 -23.43 -24.02
C GLU A 107 -8.87 -23.00 -23.11
N GLU A 108 -8.74 -23.71 -21.98
CA GLU A 108 -7.62 -23.54 -21.08
C GLU A 108 -6.40 -24.28 -21.64
N ILE A 109 -5.30 -23.53 -21.82
CA ILE A 109 -4.15 -23.97 -22.61
C ILE A 109 -2.98 -24.37 -21.70
N VAL A 110 -2.87 -23.70 -20.55
CA VAL A 110 -1.74 -23.86 -19.63
C VAL A 110 -1.88 -25.18 -18.87
N LYS A 111 -0.83 -25.99 -18.88
CA LYS A 111 -0.72 -27.25 -18.14
C LYS A 111 0.28 -27.11 -16.99
N ASP A 112 -0.12 -27.52 -15.79
CA ASP A 112 0.69 -27.37 -14.56
C ASP A 112 1.80 -28.43 -14.41
N GLU A 113 2.16 -29.13 -15.50
CA GLU A 113 3.13 -30.24 -15.50
C GLU A 113 4.58 -29.78 -15.19
N THR A 114 4.85 -28.47 -15.20
CA THR A 114 6.18 -27.86 -14.96
C THR A 114 6.17 -26.87 -13.78
N GLN A 115 5.69 -27.32 -12.61
CA GLN A 115 5.49 -26.49 -11.41
C GLN A 115 6.72 -25.67 -10.95
N GLU A 116 7.95 -26.07 -11.29
CA GLU A 116 9.16 -25.32 -10.91
C GLU A 116 9.42 -24.07 -11.78
N LYS A 117 8.83 -24.00 -12.98
CA LYS A 117 9.09 -22.93 -13.96
C LYS A 117 7.92 -21.98 -14.16
N LEU A 118 6.72 -22.35 -13.68
CA LEU A 118 5.55 -21.49 -13.62
C LEU A 118 5.31 -21.07 -12.16
N THR A 119 5.28 -19.76 -11.91
CA THR A 119 4.93 -19.21 -10.59
C THR A 119 3.81 -18.19 -10.72
N THR A 120 2.98 -18.06 -9.68
CA THR A 120 1.88 -17.08 -9.64
C THR A 120 1.98 -16.22 -8.39
N GLN A 121 1.77 -14.91 -8.54
CA GLN A 121 1.62 -13.95 -7.47
C GLN A 121 0.18 -13.41 -7.45
N VAL A 122 -0.50 -13.54 -6.30
CA VAL A 122 -1.81 -12.91 -6.09
C VAL A 122 -1.62 -11.51 -5.50
N VAL A 123 -2.33 -10.53 -6.05
CA VAL A 123 -2.33 -9.13 -5.58
C VAL A 123 -3.73 -8.65 -5.23
N GLY A 124 -3.85 -7.61 -4.42
CA GLY A 124 -5.15 -7.12 -3.96
C GLY A 124 -5.92 -6.37 -5.04
N THR A 125 -5.23 -5.70 -5.97
CA THR A 125 -5.86 -4.80 -6.95
C THR A 125 -5.22 -4.85 -8.35
N MET A 126 -5.94 -4.34 -9.36
CA MET A 126 -5.40 -4.16 -10.72
C MET A 126 -4.21 -3.20 -10.76
N HIS A 127 -4.16 -2.18 -9.89
CA HIS A 127 -3.04 -1.25 -9.82
C HIS A 127 -1.77 -1.94 -9.31
N GLU A 128 -1.92 -2.76 -8.26
CA GLU A 128 -0.81 -3.56 -7.73
C GLU A 128 -0.30 -4.57 -8.76
N ARG A 129 -1.19 -5.16 -9.58
CA ARG A 129 -0.82 -6.06 -10.68
C ARG A 129 0.13 -5.36 -11.65
N LYS A 130 -0.27 -4.21 -12.20
CA LYS A 130 0.53 -3.47 -13.19
C LYS A 130 1.86 -2.99 -12.60
N LEU A 131 1.84 -2.48 -11.36
CA LEU A 131 3.05 -2.08 -10.67
C LEU A 131 4.01 -3.25 -10.44
N ALA A 132 3.51 -4.43 -10.06
CA ALA A 132 4.33 -5.62 -9.89
C ALA A 132 4.92 -6.09 -11.23
N MET A 133 4.12 -6.11 -12.31
CA MET A 133 4.59 -6.44 -13.66
C MET A 133 5.67 -5.47 -14.15
N ALA A 134 5.51 -4.17 -13.90
CA ALA A 134 6.49 -3.16 -14.28
C ALA A 134 7.78 -3.28 -13.46
N ASN A 135 7.69 -3.52 -12.15
CA ASN A 135 8.87 -3.66 -11.28
C ASN A 135 9.69 -4.93 -11.57
N LEU A 136 9.04 -6.03 -11.97
CA LEU A 136 9.73 -7.27 -12.33
C LEU A 136 10.33 -7.20 -13.74
N SER A 137 9.77 -6.37 -14.61
CA SER A 137 10.30 -6.14 -15.95
C SER A 137 11.58 -5.31 -15.88
N THR A 138 12.69 -5.91 -16.29
CA THR A 138 13.99 -5.20 -16.37
C THR A 138 14.63 -5.31 -17.75
N GLY A 139 14.08 -6.17 -18.62
CA GLY A 139 14.49 -6.34 -20.02
C GLY A 139 13.63 -5.53 -21.00
N GLY A 140 12.38 -5.23 -20.64
CA GLY A 140 11.46 -4.48 -21.50
C GLY A 140 10.04 -5.03 -21.54
N PHE A 141 9.24 -4.47 -22.43
CA PHE A 141 7.83 -4.78 -22.58
C PHE A 141 7.55 -5.20 -24.03
N ILE A 142 6.83 -6.30 -24.20
CA ILE A 142 6.29 -6.73 -25.50
C ILE A 142 4.77 -6.62 -25.44
N VAL A 143 4.19 -6.00 -26.47
CA VAL A 143 2.74 -5.84 -26.63
C VAL A 143 2.27 -6.66 -27.82
N LEU A 144 1.45 -7.67 -27.54
CA LEU A 144 0.73 -8.49 -28.53
C LEU A 144 -0.73 -8.00 -28.64
N PRO A 145 -1.45 -8.34 -29.73
CA PRO A 145 -2.86 -8.00 -29.91
C PRO A 145 -3.72 -8.29 -28.67
N GLY A 146 -4.61 -7.36 -28.37
CA GLY A 146 -5.44 -7.39 -27.17
C GLY A 146 -6.51 -6.30 -27.14
N GLY A 147 -7.23 -6.22 -26.02
CA GLY A 147 -8.32 -5.25 -25.83
C GLY A 147 -7.92 -4.07 -24.95
N TYR A 148 -8.90 -3.42 -24.32
CA TYR A 148 -8.68 -2.24 -23.48
C TYR A 148 -7.63 -2.45 -22.38
N GLY A 149 -7.61 -3.61 -21.71
CA GLY A 149 -6.60 -3.90 -20.69
C GLY A 149 -5.18 -3.85 -21.27
N THR A 150 -4.95 -4.50 -22.41
CA THR A 150 -3.65 -4.48 -23.10
C THR A 150 -3.27 -3.08 -23.58
N PHE A 151 -4.25 -2.28 -24.05
CA PHE A 151 -3.98 -0.90 -24.46
C PHE A 151 -3.59 -0.02 -23.28
N GLU A 152 -4.29 -0.20 -22.15
CA GLU A 152 -4.03 0.53 -20.92
C GLU A 152 -2.63 0.23 -20.38
N GLU A 153 -2.25 -1.05 -20.30
CA GLU A 153 -0.91 -1.48 -19.90
C GLU A 153 0.19 -0.92 -20.81
N ALA A 154 -0.01 -0.98 -22.13
CA ALA A 154 0.95 -0.46 -23.10
C ALA A 154 1.12 1.07 -23.00
N LEU A 155 0.00 1.81 -22.96
CA LEU A 155 0.01 3.27 -22.87
C LEU A 155 0.58 3.74 -21.52
N GLU A 156 0.35 3.01 -20.44
CA GLU A 156 0.94 3.31 -19.15
C GLU A 156 2.47 3.19 -19.19
N MET A 157 3.03 2.13 -19.79
CA MET A 157 4.49 1.99 -19.93
C MET A 157 5.10 3.03 -20.87
N ILE A 158 4.39 3.42 -21.94
CA ILE A 158 4.82 4.54 -22.79
C ILE A 158 4.86 5.84 -21.98
N THR A 159 3.82 6.09 -21.17
CA THR A 159 3.72 7.29 -20.33
C THR A 159 4.78 7.29 -19.23
N TRP A 160 5.06 6.15 -18.60
CA TRP A 160 6.10 6.03 -17.58
C TRP A 160 7.50 6.22 -18.16
N ASN A 161 7.74 5.73 -19.38
CA ASN A 161 8.95 6.05 -20.13
C ASN A 161 8.99 7.55 -20.45
N GLN A 162 7.90 8.16 -20.94
CA GLN A 162 7.85 9.61 -21.17
C GLN A 162 8.18 10.38 -19.91
N LEU A 163 7.65 9.97 -18.75
CA LEU A 163 7.91 10.62 -17.48
C LEU A 163 9.37 10.42 -17.05
N GLY A 164 10.01 9.30 -17.38
CA GLY A 164 11.36 8.96 -16.93
C GLY A 164 11.41 8.03 -15.73
N ILE A 165 10.28 7.37 -15.41
CA ILE A 165 10.16 6.37 -14.34
C ILE A 165 10.97 5.12 -14.69
N HIS A 166 11.03 4.75 -15.98
CA HIS A 166 11.94 3.74 -16.50
C HIS A 166 12.49 4.18 -17.87
N ARG A 167 13.51 3.46 -18.35
CA ARG A 167 14.16 3.65 -19.65
C ARG A 167 14.31 2.29 -20.36
N LEU A 168 13.21 1.56 -20.42
CA LEU A 168 13.14 0.20 -20.95
C LEU A 168 12.37 0.19 -22.27
N PRO A 169 12.69 -0.71 -23.22
CA PRO A 169 12.02 -0.77 -24.50
C PRO A 169 10.54 -1.15 -24.35
N VAL A 170 9.67 -0.47 -25.08
CA VAL A 170 8.25 -0.82 -25.24
C VAL A 170 8.02 -1.23 -26.70
N ILE A 171 7.94 -2.53 -26.95
CA ILE A 171 7.89 -3.12 -28.29
C ILE A 171 6.45 -3.52 -28.62
N ILE A 172 5.84 -2.87 -29.61
CA ILE A 172 4.49 -3.17 -30.08
C ILE A 172 4.58 -3.97 -31.38
N LEU A 173 4.06 -5.20 -31.38
CA LEU A 173 4.07 -6.05 -32.57
C LEU A 173 2.80 -5.81 -33.38
N ASN A 174 2.92 -5.17 -34.56
CA ASN A 174 1.79 -4.86 -35.42
C ASN A 174 1.32 -6.06 -36.26
N ILE A 175 1.00 -7.15 -35.58
CA ILE A 175 0.62 -8.42 -36.20
C ILE A 175 -0.67 -8.23 -37.02
N GLY A 176 -0.62 -8.50 -38.32
CA GLY A 176 -1.77 -8.35 -39.21
C GLY A 176 -2.28 -6.91 -39.32
N GLY A 177 -1.43 -5.92 -39.04
CA GLY A 177 -1.83 -4.51 -39.04
C GLY A 177 -2.71 -4.08 -37.86
N PHE A 178 -2.84 -4.89 -36.80
CA PHE A 178 -3.74 -4.67 -35.67
C PHE A 178 -3.59 -3.30 -34.98
N TYR A 179 -2.37 -2.82 -34.78
CA TYR A 179 -2.02 -1.55 -34.15
C TYR A 179 -1.85 -0.37 -35.11
N THR A 180 -2.00 -0.58 -36.43
CA THR A 180 -1.81 0.47 -37.45
C THR A 180 -2.60 1.73 -37.14
N ASN A 181 -3.88 1.59 -36.81
CA ASN A 181 -4.75 2.74 -36.54
C ASN A 181 -4.43 3.42 -35.21
N LEU A 182 -4.01 2.65 -34.20
CA LEU A 182 -3.58 3.21 -32.92
C LEU A 182 -2.29 4.01 -33.09
N TYR A 183 -1.33 3.49 -33.86
CA TYR A 183 -0.08 4.21 -34.14
C TYR A 183 -0.33 5.48 -34.96
N LYS A 184 -1.22 5.44 -35.96
CA LYS A 184 -1.68 6.65 -36.68
C LYS A 184 -2.27 7.71 -35.76
N GLN A 185 -2.96 7.29 -34.69
CA GLN A 185 -3.43 8.23 -33.68
C GLN A 185 -2.28 8.89 -32.92
N PHE A 186 -1.17 8.19 -32.67
CA PHE A 186 0.03 8.79 -32.08
C PHE A 186 0.68 9.81 -33.03
N GLU A 187 0.81 9.48 -34.31
CA GLU A 187 1.28 10.41 -35.34
C GLU A 187 0.39 11.66 -35.45
N SER A 188 -0.93 11.45 -35.39
CA SER A 188 -1.91 12.56 -35.40
C SER A 188 -1.78 13.44 -34.16
N SER A 189 -1.51 12.85 -32.99
CA SER A 189 -1.24 13.60 -31.76
C SER A 189 0.06 14.40 -31.84
N VAL A 190 1.08 13.92 -32.57
CA VAL A 190 2.29 14.71 -32.87
C VAL A 190 1.95 15.90 -33.77
N GLN A 191 1.23 15.65 -34.87
CA GLN A 191 0.81 16.72 -35.79
C GLN A 191 -0.06 17.78 -35.11
N ALA A 192 -0.91 17.36 -34.17
CA ALA A 192 -1.75 18.25 -33.37
C ALA A 192 -1.00 18.96 -32.21
N GLY A 193 0.27 18.61 -31.96
CA GLY A 193 1.11 19.24 -30.93
C GLY A 193 0.89 18.72 -29.50
N PHE A 194 0.19 17.58 -29.33
CA PHE A 194 0.01 16.94 -28.02
C PHE A 194 1.18 16.03 -27.63
N VAL A 195 1.95 15.56 -28.61
CA VAL A 195 3.13 14.68 -28.42
C VAL A 195 4.31 15.28 -29.19
N ALA A 196 5.48 15.38 -28.55
CA ALA A 196 6.70 15.80 -29.25
C ALA A 196 7.15 14.70 -30.23
N GLU A 197 7.72 15.05 -31.38
CA GLU A 197 8.10 14.07 -32.42
C GLU A 197 9.11 13.03 -31.88
N GLU A 198 10.04 13.47 -31.04
CA GLU A 198 11.05 12.62 -30.41
C GLU A 198 10.41 11.58 -29.48
N ASN A 199 9.25 11.87 -28.88
CA ASN A 199 8.55 10.94 -28.00
C ASN A 199 7.99 9.72 -28.73
N LEU A 200 7.92 9.72 -30.07
CA LEU A 200 7.61 8.50 -30.82
C LEU A 200 8.67 7.40 -30.63
N ALA A 201 9.90 7.77 -30.25
CA ALA A 201 10.96 6.80 -29.93
C ALA A 201 10.77 6.08 -28.59
N LEU A 202 9.85 6.53 -27.73
CA LEU A 202 9.55 5.88 -26.44
C LEU A 202 8.94 4.47 -26.59
N LEU A 203 8.46 4.15 -27.79
CA LEU A 203 8.01 2.83 -28.19
C LEU A 203 8.63 2.45 -29.54
N LYS A 204 8.61 1.16 -29.86
CA LYS A 204 8.95 0.66 -31.20
C LYS A 204 7.77 -0.12 -31.75
N LEU A 205 7.16 0.39 -32.81
CA LEU A 205 6.25 -0.41 -33.64
C LEU A 205 7.10 -1.34 -34.51
N VAL A 206 6.81 -2.64 -34.45
CA VAL A 206 7.46 -3.67 -35.25
C VAL A 206 6.50 -4.13 -36.33
N GLU A 207 6.95 -4.01 -37.57
CA GLU A 207 6.29 -4.48 -38.78
C GLU A 207 7.12 -5.59 -39.41
N LEU A 208 6.44 -6.60 -39.95
CA LEU A 208 7.05 -7.50 -40.93
C LEU A 208 6.58 -7.07 -42.32
N GLU A 209 7.48 -7.09 -43.31
CA GLU A 209 7.12 -6.77 -44.70
C GLU A 209 5.94 -7.64 -45.19
N GLY A 210 4.92 -7.04 -45.82
CA GLY A 210 3.67 -7.75 -46.20
C GLY A 210 2.64 -7.91 -45.07
N GLY A 211 2.92 -7.40 -43.87
CA GLY A 211 2.13 -7.61 -42.64
C GLY A 211 0.71 -7.01 -42.61
N ALA A 212 0.31 -6.19 -43.58
CA ALA A 212 -1.06 -5.68 -43.67
C ALA A 212 -2.06 -6.75 -44.15
N GLU A 213 -1.59 -7.78 -44.86
CA GLU A 213 -2.44 -8.80 -45.50
C GLU A 213 -2.40 -10.15 -44.78
N GLY A 214 -2.36 -10.18 -43.44
CA GLY A 214 -2.77 -11.35 -42.65
C GLY A 214 -2.15 -12.71 -43.02
N GLU A 215 -0.99 -12.76 -43.68
CA GLU A 215 -0.41 -14.01 -44.16
C GLU A 215 0.10 -14.84 -42.98
N GLU A 216 -0.63 -15.91 -42.69
CA GLU A 216 -0.36 -16.83 -41.58
C GLU A 216 1.02 -17.52 -41.70
N GLY A 217 1.59 -17.59 -42.91
CA GLY A 217 2.84 -18.27 -43.23
C GLY A 217 4.10 -17.68 -42.57
N ARG A 218 4.04 -16.43 -42.07
CA ARG A 218 5.19 -15.76 -41.43
C ARG A 218 5.05 -15.59 -39.92
N ALA A 219 4.05 -16.24 -39.30
CA ALA A 219 3.77 -16.10 -37.88
C ALA A 219 4.98 -16.45 -36.98
N GLU A 220 5.82 -17.39 -37.42
CA GLU A 220 7.02 -17.85 -36.70
C GLU A 220 8.12 -16.79 -36.60
N GLU A 221 8.14 -15.80 -37.49
CA GLU A 221 9.15 -14.75 -37.52
C GLU A 221 8.98 -13.71 -36.41
N TRP A 222 7.76 -13.57 -35.85
CA TRP A 222 7.46 -12.57 -34.83
C TRP A 222 8.28 -12.72 -33.56
N GLY A 223 8.65 -13.94 -33.18
CA GLY A 223 9.53 -14.17 -32.02
C GLY A 223 10.92 -13.60 -32.23
N ALA A 224 11.53 -13.84 -33.40
CA ALA A 224 12.83 -13.30 -33.75
C ALA A 224 12.79 -11.77 -33.90
N ALA A 225 11.72 -11.24 -34.50
CA ALA A 225 11.50 -9.81 -34.66
C ALA A 225 11.38 -9.09 -33.30
N ALA A 226 10.65 -9.67 -32.34
CA ALA A 226 10.51 -9.13 -30.99
C ALA A 226 11.86 -9.07 -30.25
N LEU A 227 12.65 -10.15 -30.28
CA LEU A 227 13.99 -10.18 -29.67
C LEU A 227 14.96 -9.20 -30.34
N LYS A 228 14.91 -9.09 -31.67
CA LYS A 228 15.70 -8.11 -32.41
C LYS A 228 15.34 -6.69 -31.97
N ALA A 229 14.05 -6.37 -31.91
CA ALA A 229 13.57 -5.06 -31.51
C ALA A 229 13.93 -4.71 -30.05
N LEU A 230 13.86 -5.67 -29.12
CA LEU A 230 14.31 -5.47 -27.73
C LEU A 230 15.80 -5.12 -27.65
N ARG A 231 16.65 -5.75 -28.48
CA ARG A 231 18.10 -5.52 -28.49
C ARG A 231 18.52 -4.23 -29.19
N GLU A 232 17.83 -3.87 -30.27
CA GLU A 232 18.17 -2.74 -31.12
C GLU A 232 17.47 -1.44 -30.70
N TRP A 233 16.51 -1.51 -29.77
CA TRP A 233 15.83 -0.31 -29.30
C TRP A 233 16.82 0.64 -28.64
N ASN A 234 16.79 1.88 -29.11
CA ASN A 234 17.56 2.98 -28.57
C ASN A 234 16.64 4.17 -28.35
N LEU A 235 16.87 4.90 -27.27
CA LEU A 235 16.08 6.08 -26.93
C LEU A 235 16.78 7.33 -27.46
N ASP A 236 16.03 8.21 -28.13
CA ASP A 236 16.54 9.54 -28.47
C ASP A 236 16.87 10.30 -27.17
N SER A 237 18.05 10.94 -27.12
CA SER A 237 18.48 11.75 -25.98
C SER A 237 17.53 12.89 -25.61
N ASN A 238 16.67 13.31 -26.54
CA ASN A 238 15.65 14.34 -26.36
C ASN A 238 14.25 13.77 -26.06
N ALA A 239 14.06 12.45 -26.19
CA ALA A 239 12.78 11.81 -25.92
C ALA A 239 12.51 11.71 -24.41
N GLY A 240 11.25 11.95 -24.05
CA GLY A 240 10.77 11.96 -22.69
C GLY A 240 11.14 13.23 -21.93
N LEU A 241 10.48 13.40 -20.79
CA LEU A 241 10.77 14.43 -19.83
C LEU A 241 12.04 14.03 -19.05
N LYS A 242 12.90 15.02 -18.79
CA LYS A 242 14.09 14.86 -17.94
C LYS A 242 13.72 14.99 -16.47
N LEU A 243 12.64 14.31 -16.06
CA LEU A 243 12.22 14.29 -14.67
C LEU A 243 13.09 13.28 -13.92
N ASP A 244 13.69 13.74 -12.85
CA ASP A 244 14.45 12.89 -11.96
C ASP A 244 13.50 12.21 -10.97
N TRP A 245 13.13 10.96 -11.28
CA TRP A 245 12.34 10.13 -10.38
C TRP A 245 13.19 9.50 -9.25
N SER A 246 14.53 9.65 -9.26
CA SER A 246 15.34 9.30 -8.09
C SER A 246 15.09 10.24 -6.91
N ASN A 247 14.69 11.49 -7.23
CA ASN A 247 14.19 12.45 -6.25
C ASN A 247 12.68 12.33 -6.00
N THR A 248 11.97 11.54 -6.82
CA THR A 248 10.66 10.99 -6.45
C THR A 248 10.80 9.78 -5.52
N SER A 249 11.51 10.04 -4.43
CA SER A 249 10.72 10.01 -3.21
C SER A 249 9.41 10.79 -3.48
N THR A 250 8.32 10.05 -3.73
CA THR A 250 7.16 10.34 -2.90
C THR A 250 7.75 10.62 -1.52
N PRO A 251 7.32 11.62 -0.77
CA PRO A 251 7.54 11.49 0.65
C PRO A 251 6.75 10.23 1.07
N LYS A 252 7.30 9.00 0.89
CA LYS A 252 7.80 8.25 2.03
C LYS A 252 8.44 9.34 2.83
N ALA A 253 7.68 9.88 3.78
CA ALA A 253 8.24 10.82 4.73
C ALA A 253 9.63 10.27 5.01
N ASN A 254 10.67 11.10 4.86
CA ASN A 254 11.93 10.83 5.52
C ASN A 254 11.57 10.82 7.01
N VAL A 255 10.88 9.78 7.46
CA VAL A 255 10.87 9.32 8.82
C VAL A 255 12.26 8.74 8.89
N SER A 256 13.24 9.63 9.09
CA SER A 256 14.48 9.25 9.71
C SER A 256 14.09 8.28 10.81
N SER A 257 14.57 7.03 10.74
CA SER A 257 14.09 6.05 11.69
C SER A 257 14.21 6.62 13.10
N PRO A 258 13.17 6.49 13.93
CA PRO A 258 13.07 7.24 15.16
C PRO A 258 14.25 6.90 16.07
N THR A 259 14.60 7.83 16.95
CA THR A 259 15.66 7.59 17.95
C THR A 259 15.30 6.42 18.88
N TYR A 260 14.01 6.12 19.04
CA TYR A 260 13.46 5.00 19.81
C TYR A 260 11.99 4.77 19.43
N VAL A 261 11.48 3.57 19.69
CA VAL A 261 10.02 3.31 19.74
C VAL A 261 9.56 3.32 21.18
N PHE A 262 8.30 3.68 21.42
CA PHE A 262 7.78 3.68 22.78
C PHE A 262 6.28 3.43 22.85
N SER A 263 5.85 3.04 24.04
CA SER A 263 4.47 2.88 24.45
C SER A 263 4.24 3.67 25.73
N THR A 264 3.04 4.23 25.92
CA THR A 264 2.68 5.00 27.11
C THR A 264 1.45 4.40 27.76
N LEU A 265 1.53 4.16 29.06
CA LEU A 265 0.44 3.66 29.90
C LEU A 265 0.40 4.41 31.24
N ARG A 266 -0.68 4.24 32.00
CA ARG A 266 -0.81 4.77 33.37
C ARG A 266 -0.71 3.65 34.39
N TYR A 267 -0.05 3.93 35.50
CA TYR A 267 0.08 3.02 36.62
C TYR A 267 -0.12 3.76 37.94
N THR A 268 -1.08 3.30 38.73
CA THR A 268 -1.36 3.79 40.08
C THR A 268 -0.95 2.71 41.08
N SER A 269 0.02 3.03 41.94
CA SER A 269 0.45 2.15 43.01
C SER A 269 -0.76 1.75 43.87
N GLN A 270 -0.79 0.51 44.35
CA GLN A 270 -1.84 -0.06 45.23
C GLN A 270 -3.20 -0.38 44.59
N GLN A 271 -3.54 0.11 43.39
CA GLN A 271 -4.81 -0.27 42.77
C GLN A 271 -4.78 -1.66 42.13
N HIS A 272 -3.65 -2.13 41.59
CA HIS A 272 -3.52 -3.48 41.03
C HIS A 272 -2.15 -4.06 41.37
N ALA A 273 -2.11 -5.04 42.28
CA ALA A 273 -0.92 -5.87 42.50
C ALA A 273 -0.61 -6.65 41.21
N GLY A 274 0.25 -6.10 40.35
CA GLY A 274 0.82 -6.78 39.18
C GLY A 274 -0.02 -6.81 37.89
N ASN A 275 -1.20 -6.16 37.83
CA ASN A 275 -2.00 -6.17 36.59
C ASN A 275 -1.92 -4.82 35.85
N ILE A 276 -1.03 -4.74 34.88
CA ILE A 276 -0.91 -3.58 33.98
C ILE A 276 -2.00 -3.68 32.92
N ALA A 277 -2.87 -2.67 32.86
CA ALA A 277 -3.94 -2.63 31.88
C ALA A 277 -3.39 -2.75 30.45
N LEU A 278 -3.93 -3.71 29.70
CA LEU A 278 -3.59 -3.95 28.28
C LEU A 278 -2.10 -4.23 28.03
N LEU A 279 -1.41 -4.88 28.99
CA LEU A 279 0.03 -5.19 28.90
C LEU A 279 0.42 -5.86 27.58
N GLU A 280 -0.29 -6.92 27.20
CA GLU A 280 -0.03 -7.66 25.94
C GLU A 280 -0.18 -6.76 24.71
N THR A 281 -1.24 -5.95 24.65
CA THR A 281 -1.45 -5.02 23.53
C THR A 281 -0.36 -3.94 23.47
N HIS A 282 0.19 -3.52 24.62
CA HIS A 282 1.34 -2.62 24.67
C HIS A 282 2.63 -3.30 24.17
N LEU A 283 2.85 -4.58 24.50
CA LEU A 283 3.99 -5.38 24.02
C LEU A 283 3.92 -5.59 22.51
N GLU A 284 2.77 -6.02 21.99
CA GLU A 284 2.53 -6.21 20.56
C GLU A 284 2.82 -4.93 19.77
N ARG A 285 2.32 -3.79 20.25
CA ARG A 285 2.60 -2.48 19.62
C ARG A 285 4.09 -2.17 19.56
N LEU A 286 4.83 -2.42 20.65
CA LEU A 286 6.28 -2.19 20.66
C LEU A 286 7.01 -3.13 19.70
N ARG A 287 6.60 -4.41 19.68
CA ARG A 287 7.18 -5.43 18.81
C ARG A 287 6.94 -5.10 17.33
N GLU A 288 5.72 -4.74 16.96
CA GLU A 288 5.36 -4.31 15.60
C GLU A 288 6.18 -3.10 15.17
N ALA A 289 6.29 -2.08 16.04
CA ALA A 289 7.03 -0.87 15.73
C ALA A 289 8.53 -1.14 15.55
N PHE A 290 9.11 -1.93 16.46
CA PHE A 290 10.51 -2.32 16.38
C PHE A 290 10.78 -3.16 15.12
N THR A 291 9.93 -4.15 14.84
CA THR A 291 10.07 -5.05 13.68
C THR A 291 9.96 -4.27 12.37
N HIS A 292 9.06 -3.28 12.31
CA HIS A 292 8.95 -2.39 11.16
C HIS A 292 10.27 -1.68 10.89
N PHE A 293 10.85 -1.02 11.90
CA PHE A 293 12.11 -0.28 11.72
C PHE A 293 13.35 -1.18 11.59
N SER A 294 13.38 -2.36 12.21
CA SER A 294 14.48 -3.31 12.02
C SER A 294 14.49 -3.96 10.65
N THR A 295 13.34 -4.11 10.01
CA THR A 295 13.25 -4.55 8.61
C THR A 295 13.81 -3.48 7.66
N LEU A 296 13.62 -2.20 7.99
CA LEU A 296 14.10 -1.07 7.18
C LEU A 296 15.59 -0.74 7.41
N GLU A 297 16.04 -0.76 8.67
CA GLU A 297 17.41 -0.41 9.09
C GLU A 297 17.99 -1.50 10.02
N PRO A 298 18.26 -2.72 9.51
CA PRO A 298 18.69 -3.86 10.33
C PRO A 298 20.02 -3.63 11.05
N ALA A 299 20.95 -2.91 10.41
CA ALA A 299 22.25 -2.57 11.00
C ALA A 299 22.13 -1.62 12.21
N ARG A 300 21.07 -0.80 12.27
CA ARG A 300 20.85 0.15 13.36
C ARG A 300 20.04 -0.48 14.49
N TRP A 301 18.93 -1.13 14.16
CA TRP A 301 17.98 -1.63 15.16
C TRP A 301 18.36 -2.99 15.74
N GLY A 302 19.00 -3.85 14.96
CA GLY A 302 19.32 -5.21 15.38
C GLY A 302 18.06 -6.06 15.61
N THR A 303 18.15 -6.99 16.56
CA THR A 303 17.08 -7.95 16.87
C THR A 303 16.21 -7.47 18.03
N TRP A 304 14.95 -7.91 18.03
CA TRP A 304 14.04 -7.67 19.14
C TRP A 304 14.64 -8.22 20.46
N PRO A 305 14.70 -7.43 21.55
CA PRO A 305 15.29 -7.85 22.82
C PRO A 305 14.49 -8.91 23.59
N GLY A 306 13.26 -9.23 23.14
CA GLY A 306 12.38 -10.21 23.77
C GLY A 306 11.41 -9.59 24.77
N ASP A 307 10.20 -10.14 24.81
CA ASP A 307 9.11 -9.66 25.65
C ASP A 307 9.42 -9.82 27.15
N GLU A 308 10.08 -10.91 27.53
CA GLU A 308 10.52 -11.14 28.90
C GLU A 308 11.46 -10.04 29.38
N THR A 309 12.48 -9.68 28.59
CA THR A 309 13.42 -8.60 28.88
C THR A 309 12.69 -7.28 29.14
N LEU A 310 11.72 -6.99 28.28
CA LEU A 310 10.87 -5.82 28.39
C LEU A 310 10.09 -5.83 29.70
N VAL A 311 9.35 -6.90 29.97
CA VAL A 311 8.46 -7.04 31.14
C VAL A 311 9.27 -7.01 32.44
N THR A 312 10.46 -7.63 32.47
CA THR A 312 11.37 -7.56 33.62
C THR A 312 11.82 -6.12 33.90
N ALA A 313 12.19 -5.36 32.86
CA ALA A 313 12.58 -3.95 33.01
C ALA A 313 11.43 -3.10 33.56
N LEU A 314 10.20 -3.32 33.07
CA LEU A 314 9.00 -2.66 33.55
C LEU A 314 8.71 -2.98 35.02
N ASN A 315 8.64 -4.26 35.38
CA ASN A 315 8.36 -4.69 36.74
C ASN A 315 9.41 -4.20 37.74
N THR A 316 10.67 -4.15 37.33
CA THR A 316 11.77 -3.63 38.16
C THR A 316 11.60 -2.14 38.42
N ALA A 317 11.29 -1.35 37.39
CA ALA A 317 11.05 0.09 37.53
C ALA A 317 9.82 0.39 38.39
N LEU A 318 8.73 -0.36 38.21
CA LEU A 318 7.51 -0.24 39.03
C LEU A 318 7.80 -0.54 40.50
N LYS A 319 8.47 -1.67 40.78
CA LYS A 319 8.82 -2.06 42.16
C LYS A 319 9.68 -1.01 42.86
N GLN A 320 10.71 -0.49 42.18
CA GLN A 320 11.56 0.56 42.74
C GLN A 320 10.80 1.85 43.04
N LYS A 321 9.77 2.17 42.24
CA LYS A 321 8.94 3.36 42.43
C LYS A 321 7.94 3.15 43.56
N ASP A 322 7.32 1.98 43.65
CA ASP A 322 6.38 1.60 44.71
C ASP A 322 7.04 1.63 46.10
N GLU A 323 8.32 1.23 46.20
CA GLU A 323 9.13 1.30 47.43
C GLU A 323 9.32 2.74 47.95
N GLN A 324 9.16 3.76 47.10
CA GLN A 324 9.24 5.17 47.48
C GLN A 324 7.92 5.71 48.06
N GLY A 325 6.86 4.89 48.07
CA GLY A 325 5.53 5.23 48.57
C GLY A 325 4.48 5.37 47.45
N PRO A 326 3.21 5.64 47.81
CA PRO A 326 2.11 5.68 46.86
C PRO A 326 2.30 6.74 45.77
N HIS A 327 2.04 6.38 44.52
CA HIS A 327 2.16 7.24 43.36
C HIS A 327 1.17 6.91 42.25
N ASP A 328 0.93 7.90 41.39
CA ASP A 328 0.21 7.77 40.13
C ASP A 328 1.12 8.28 39.02
N SER A 329 1.52 7.37 38.14
CA SER A 329 2.64 7.56 37.22
C SER A 329 2.20 7.33 35.79
N ARG A 330 2.66 8.22 34.91
CA ARG A 330 2.73 7.96 33.47
C ARG A 330 3.95 7.10 33.23
N VAL A 331 3.75 5.87 32.76
CA VAL A 331 4.84 4.97 32.39
C VAL A 331 5.10 5.10 30.89
N ARG A 332 6.33 5.46 30.53
CA ARG A 332 6.82 5.45 29.15
C ARG A 332 7.82 4.32 28.98
N TRP A 333 7.42 3.32 28.21
CA TRP A 333 8.22 2.13 27.92
C TRP A 333 8.93 2.33 26.60
N VAL A 334 10.24 2.50 26.63
CA VAL A 334 11.07 2.92 25.50
C VAL A 334 11.98 1.78 25.08
N VAL A 335 12.06 1.52 23.77
CA VAL A 335 13.00 0.58 23.18
C VAL A 335 13.84 1.32 22.14
N TYR A 336 15.15 1.34 22.36
CA TYR A 336 16.13 1.97 21.49
C TYR A 336 16.65 0.99 20.43
N PRO A 337 17.25 1.50 19.34
CA PRO A 337 18.06 0.70 18.44
C PRO A 337 19.14 -0.10 19.20
N GLY A 338 19.39 -1.33 18.77
CA GLY A 338 20.27 -2.28 19.49
C GLY A 338 19.58 -3.01 20.65
N GLY A 339 18.27 -2.84 20.84
CA GLY A 339 17.47 -3.61 21.80
C GLY A 339 17.56 -3.11 23.26
N LYS A 340 18.18 -1.95 23.51
CA LYS A 340 18.22 -1.36 24.86
C LYS A 340 16.81 -0.91 25.27
N VAL A 341 16.38 -1.30 26.47
CA VAL A 341 15.07 -0.94 27.05
C VAL A 341 15.24 0.08 28.17
N GLU A 342 14.36 1.06 28.24
CA GLU A 342 14.28 2.05 29.31
C GLU A 342 12.81 2.27 29.72
N VAL A 343 12.58 2.50 31.02
CA VAL A 343 11.25 2.78 31.57
C VAL A 343 11.32 4.11 32.31
N GLN A 344 10.55 5.08 31.83
CA GLN A 344 10.46 6.42 32.43
C GLN A 344 9.12 6.56 33.15
N MET A 345 9.12 7.13 34.35
CA MET A 345 7.92 7.26 35.19
C MET A 345 7.69 8.69 35.71
N PRO A 346 7.40 9.67 34.84
CA PRO A 346 6.90 10.98 35.28
C PRO A 346 5.52 10.86 35.96
N PRO A 347 5.12 11.84 36.80
CA PRO A 347 3.78 11.87 37.39
C PRO A 347 2.68 11.85 36.34
N ALA A 348 1.59 11.13 36.60
CA ALA A 348 0.41 11.17 35.75
C ALA A 348 -0.30 12.53 35.86
N PRO A 349 -0.99 13.00 34.80
CA PRO A 349 -1.86 14.15 34.88
C PRO A 349 -2.97 13.95 35.92
N LYS A 350 -3.19 14.95 36.77
CA LYS A 350 -4.24 14.92 37.81
C LYS A 350 -5.65 15.21 37.29
N ASP A 351 -5.79 15.40 35.98
CA ASP A 351 -7.00 15.91 35.32
C ASP A 351 -7.94 14.81 34.82
N SER A 352 -7.68 13.55 35.17
CA SER A 352 -8.48 12.39 34.79
C SER A 352 -8.14 11.21 35.69
N VAL A 353 -9.10 10.33 35.92
CA VAL A 353 -8.89 8.97 36.44
C VAL A 353 -8.87 8.01 35.26
N PHE A 354 -7.96 7.03 35.26
CA PHE A 354 -7.89 6.02 34.21
C PHE A 354 -9.12 5.11 34.27
N SER A 355 -9.81 4.93 33.15
CA SER A 355 -10.92 3.99 33.02
C SER A 355 -10.88 3.27 31.67
N LEU A 356 -11.27 1.99 31.64
CA LEU A 356 -11.53 1.25 30.41
C LEU A 356 -13.03 1.14 30.10
N ASP A 357 -13.88 1.70 30.95
CA ASP A 357 -15.32 1.62 30.79
C ASP A 357 -15.81 2.64 29.78
N ILE A 358 -16.62 2.19 28.83
CA ILE A 358 -17.32 3.09 27.91
C ILE A 358 -18.51 3.69 28.64
N PRO A 359 -18.65 5.02 28.69
CA PRO A 359 -19.77 5.68 29.36
C PRO A 359 -21.13 5.27 28.75
N THR A 360 -21.91 4.50 29.49
CA THR A 360 -23.28 4.13 29.12
C THR A 360 -24.22 5.33 29.31
N GLU A 361 -24.09 6.01 30.44
CA GLU A 361 -24.77 7.28 30.74
C GLU A 361 -23.83 8.47 30.56
N LYS A 362 -24.40 9.68 30.49
CA LYS A 362 -23.63 10.92 30.33
C LYS A 362 -22.76 11.14 31.57
N SER A 363 -21.45 11.23 31.36
CA SER A 363 -20.48 11.47 32.43
C SER A 363 -20.80 12.77 33.18
N PRO A 364 -20.72 12.79 34.53
CA PRO A 364 -20.88 14.02 35.31
C PRO A 364 -19.73 15.00 35.07
N GLN A 365 -18.59 14.52 34.59
CA GLN A 365 -17.41 15.32 34.28
C GLN A 365 -17.07 15.17 32.79
N LEU A 366 -17.28 16.24 32.03
CA LEU A 366 -17.01 16.30 30.59
C LEU A 366 -15.72 17.06 30.33
N ARG A 367 -14.78 16.42 29.64
CA ARG A 367 -13.50 17.02 29.30
C ARG A 367 -13.68 18.08 28.21
N PRO A 368 -13.09 19.28 28.33
CA PRO A 368 -13.15 20.27 27.28
C PRO A 368 -12.38 19.80 26.04
N VAL A 369 -13.04 19.86 24.89
CA VAL A 369 -12.49 19.54 23.59
C VAL A 369 -12.66 20.74 22.66
N VAL A 370 -11.59 21.12 21.98
CA VAL A 370 -11.55 22.27 21.08
C VAL A 370 -11.30 21.76 19.66
N LEU A 371 -12.03 22.29 18.69
CA LEU A 371 -11.67 22.14 17.28
C LEU A 371 -10.64 23.21 16.93
N ASP A 372 -9.53 22.82 16.30
CA ASP A 372 -8.53 23.78 15.81
C ASP A 372 -9.21 24.84 14.93
N PRO A 373 -9.04 26.14 15.20
CA PRO A 373 -9.64 27.19 14.37
C PRO A 373 -9.05 27.27 12.96
N GLN A 374 -7.91 26.62 12.69
CA GLN A 374 -7.27 26.61 11.37
C GLN A 374 -7.46 25.29 10.65
N VAL A 375 -7.85 25.37 9.37
CA VAL A 375 -7.88 24.22 8.46
C VAL A 375 -6.45 23.72 8.25
N THR A 376 -6.22 22.44 8.55
CA THR A 376 -4.93 21.81 8.27
C THR A 376 -4.83 21.52 6.78
N HIS A 377 -3.98 22.28 6.11
CA HIS A 377 -3.59 22.01 4.74
C HIS A 377 -2.57 20.89 4.71
N ILE A 378 -2.99 19.71 4.25
CA ILE A 378 -2.10 18.58 4.05
C ILE A 378 -1.28 18.86 2.78
N ALA A 379 -0.14 19.52 2.93
CA ALA A 379 0.76 19.81 1.81
C ALA A 379 1.42 18.51 1.31
N ARG A 380 1.37 18.28 -0.02
CA ARG A 380 1.98 17.15 -0.78
C ARG A 380 1.12 15.90 -1.04
N GLU A 381 -0.14 16.05 -1.39
CA GLU A 381 -0.93 14.94 -1.94
C GLU A 381 -1.42 15.32 -3.35
N ASN A 382 -0.86 14.68 -4.38
CA ASN A 382 -1.30 14.87 -5.76
C ASN A 382 -2.81 14.55 -5.87
N GLN A 383 -3.47 15.14 -6.86
CA GLN A 383 -4.89 14.89 -7.19
C GLN A 383 -5.23 13.40 -7.45
N SER A 384 -4.23 12.53 -7.50
CA SER A 384 -4.32 11.08 -7.61
C SER A 384 -3.95 10.39 -6.29
N GLY A 385 -4.94 10.09 -5.45
CA GLY A 385 -4.91 8.87 -4.63
C GLY A 385 -4.33 8.92 -3.22
N LYS A 386 -4.75 9.87 -2.38
CA LYS A 386 -4.76 9.67 -0.92
C LYS A 386 -6.11 10.07 -0.35
N ASP A 387 -6.68 9.20 0.46
CA ASP A 387 -7.98 9.42 1.06
C ASP A 387 -7.86 10.54 2.10
N TYR A 388 -8.29 11.75 1.75
CA TYR A 388 -8.19 12.97 2.56
C TYR A 388 -8.75 12.82 4.00
N ARG A 389 -9.53 11.76 4.26
CA ARG A 389 -10.17 11.40 5.52
C ARG A 389 -9.21 10.80 6.58
N LEU A 390 -7.96 10.50 6.24
CA LEU A 390 -7.17 9.44 6.89
C LEU A 390 -5.78 9.84 7.43
N TYR A 391 -5.63 10.99 8.08
CA TYR A 391 -4.32 11.34 8.64
C TYR A 391 -4.20 11.02 10.12
N LYS A 392 -3.11 10.33 10.49
CA LYS A 392 -2.50 10.32 11.82
C LYS A 392 -1.10 10.89 11.67
N THR A 393 -0.74 11.90 12.47
CA THR A 393 0.57 12.57 12.42
C THR A 393 1.42 12.22 13.63
N ASP A 394 2.73 12.08 13.45
CA ASP A 394 3.75 12.03 14.51
C ASP A 394 4.42 13.39 14.76
N GLN A 395 4.09 14.41 13.95
CA GLN A 395 4.63 15.76 14.07
C GLN A 395 4.08 16.44 15.32
N ARG A 396 4.82 16.30 16.42
CA ARG A 396 4.46 16.88 17.72
C ARG A 396 4.25 18.39 17.64
N GLU A 397 5.05 19.08 16.83
CA GLU A 397 4.95 20.53 16.61
C GLU A 397 3.59 20.95 16.04
N MET A 398 2.97 20.12 15.20
CA MET A 398 1.63 20.38 14.68
C MET A 398 0.61 20.38 15.82
N TYR A 399 0.65 19.36 16.68
CA TYR A 399 -0.22 19.29 17.85
C TYR A 399 0.01 20.45 18.82
N ASP A 400 1.27 20.79 19.10
CA ASP A 400 1.59 21.89 20.03
C ASP A 400 1.17 23.26 19.46
N ALA A 401 1.27 23.46 18.14
CA ALA A 401 0.80 24.68 17.47
C ALA A 401 -0.73 24.78 17.49
N VAL A 402 -1.43 23.67 17.22
CA VAL A 402 -2.89 23.54 17.33
C VAL A 402 -3.33 23.89 18.76
N TYR A 403 -2.64 23.32 19.76
CA TYR A 403 -2.89 23.60 21.16
C TYR A 403 -2.67 25.07 21.50
N ALA A 404 -1.60 25.70 21.03
CA ALA A 404 -1.36 27.12 21.25
C ALA A 404 -2.49 28.01 20.69
N ARG A 405 -3.11 27.61 19.57
CA ARG A 405 -4.25 28.33 18.96
C ARG A 405 -5.57 28.13 19.70
N GLY A 406 -5.90 26.89 20.06
CA GLY A 406 -7.20 26.51 20.66
C GLY A 406 -7.22 26.48 22.19
N GLY A 407 -6.05 26.39 22.82
CA GLY A 407 -5.90 26.11 24.26
C GLY A 407 -6.36 27.24 25.19
N GLN A 408 -6.56 28.46 24.67
CA GLN A 408 -7.00 29.62 25.46
C GLN A 408 -8.50 29.57 25.84
N LEU A 409 -9.26 28.61 25.30
CA LEU A 409 -10.72 28.52 25.50
C LEU A 409 -11.13 27.83 26.81
N SER A 410 -10.18 27.30 27.59
CA SER A 410 -10.47 26.55 28.81
C SER A 410 -9.43 26.80 29.89
N ALA A 411 -9.88 26.90 31.14
CA ALA A 411 -8.99 26.94 32.31
C ALA A 411 -8.34 25.57 32.59
N GLU A 412 -9.00 24.48 32.19
CA GLU A 412 -8.45 23.13 32.17
C GLU A 412 -7.76 22.86 30.84
N HIS A 413 -6.69 22.05 30.81
CA HIS A 413 -5.98 21.71 29.58
C HIS A 413 -6.90 20.97 28.57
N PRO A 414 -7.38 21.64 27.49
CA PRO A 414 -8.32 21.00 26.58
C PRO A 414 -7.62 19.96 25.70
N GLU A 415 -8.40 19.02 25.19
CA GLU A 415 -8.00 18.15 24.08
C GLU A 415 -8.33 18.89 22.77
N VAL A 416 -7.50 18.73 21.74
CA VAL A 416 -7.70 19.47 20.49
C VAL A 416 -7.86 18.53 19.31
N ILE A 417 -8.86 18.80 18.47
CA ILE A 417 -9.19 18.06 17.26
C ILE A 417 -8.69 18.85 16.05
N ILE A 418 -8.01 18.16 15.13
CA ILE A 418 -7.51 18.72 13.87
C ILE A 418 -8.50 18.36 12.75
N HIS A 419 -8.62 19.21 11.73
CA HIS A 419 -9.51 18.96 10.59
C HIS A 419 -8.92 19.46 9.26
N ASN A 420 -9.38 18.88 8.15
CA ASN A 420 -8.99 19.28 6.78
C ASN A 420 -10.03 20.20 6.08
N GLY A 421 -10.95 20.77 6.86
CA GLY A 421 -12.07 21.58 6.35
C GLY A 421 -13.37 20.81 6.10
N THR A 422 -13.34 19.48 5.99
CA THR A 422 -14.55 18.65 5.80
C THR A 422 -14.66 17.52 6.82
N HIS A 423 -13.53 16.91 7.17
CA HIS A 423 -13.44 15.74 8.04
C HIS A 423 -12.53 15.99 9.24
N LEU A 424 -12.80 15.22 10.31
CA LEU A 424 -11.94 15.19 11.49
C LEU A 424 -10.72 14.32 11.21
N LEU A 425 -9.55 14.76 11.68
CA LEU A 425 -8.30 14.02 11.61
C LEU A 425 -7.99 13.41 12.99
N GLU A 426 -7.43 12.21 12.98
CA GLU A 426 -6.96 11.58 14.21
C GLU A 426 -5.50 11.98 14.47
N THR A 427 -5.08 12.15 15.72
CA THR A 427 -3.65 12.37 16.03
C THR A 427 -3.13 11.24 16.91
N THR A 428 -1.80 11.15 17.10
CA THR A 428 -1.23 10.20 18.08
C THR A 428 -1.68 10.45 19.52
N THR A 429 -2.24 11.62 19.81
CA THR A 429 -2.61 12.07 21.16
C THR A 429 -4.12 12.18 21.36
N SER A 430 -4.89 12.32 20.27
CA SER A 430 -6.34 12.57 20.32
C SER A 430 -7.05 11.56 19.44
N ASN A 431 -7.28 10.37 20.00
CA ASN A 431 -8.20 9.39 19.45
C ASN A 431 -9.61 9.69 19.98
N ILE A 432 -10.60 9.69 19.08
CA ILE A 432 -11.99 10.00 19.42
C ILE A 432 -12.96 9.02 18.79
N ALA A 433 -14.16 8.93 19.38
CA ALA A 433 -15.33 8.35 18.76
C ALA A 433 -16.58 9.18 19.10
N ILE A 434 -17.55 9.23 18.18
CA ILE A 434 -18.81 9.94 18.35
C ILE A 434 -19.96 8.93 18.31
N LEU A 435 -20.84 8.99 19.31
CA LEU A 435 -22.08 8.23 19.36
C LEU A 435 -23.16 9.01 18.60
N ARG A 436 -23.53 8.52 17.43
CA ARG A 436 -24.66 9.05 16.65
C ARG A 436 -25.97 8.53 17.22
N SER A 437 -26.92 9.43 17.48
CA SER A 437 -28.24 9.09 18.02
C SER A 437 -29.04 8.17 17.09
N THR A 438 -28.81 8.25 15.78
CA THR A 438 -29.46 7.43 14.75
C THR A 438 -28.94 5.99 14.70
N GLU A 439 -27.65 5.78 14.97
CA GLU A 439 -26.97 4.49 14.79
C GLU A 439 -26.77 3.73 16.12
N GLN A 440 -26.82 4.43 17.26
CA GLN A 440 -26.53 3.89 18.60
C GLN A 440 -25.16 3.18 18.68
N ARG A 441 -24.21 3.60 17.84
CA ARG A 441 -22.85 3.05 17.75
C ARG A 441 -21.81 4.15 17.86
N TRP A 442 -20.69 3.84 18.50
CA TRP A 442 -19.54 4.74 18.60
C TRP A 442 -18.71 4.67 17.33
N ILE A 443 -18.72 5.74 16.54
CA ILE A 443 -17.98 5.80 15.28
C ILE A 443 -16.67 6.54 15.50
N THR A 444 -15.55 5.92 15.11
CA THR A 444 -14.21 6.52 15.14
C THR A 444 -13.70 6.75 13.71
N PRO A 445 -12.92 7.82 13.45
CA PRO A 445 -12.42 8.11 12.10
C PRO A 445 -11.66 6.92 11.51
N ARG A 446 -11.79 6.73 10.20
CA ARG A 446 -10.97 5.76 9.47
C ARG A 446 -9.48 6.19 9.53
N ILE A 447 -8.58 5.22 9.57
CA ILE A 447 -7.13 5.42 9.40
C ILE A 447 -6.73 4.72 8.10
N GLY A 448 -5.89 5.37 7.30
CA GLY A 448 -5.48 4.89 5.99
C GLY A 448 -4.49 3.75 6.10
N SER A 449 -4.68 2.73 5.26
CA SER A 449 -3.77 1.59 5.12
C SER A 449 -2.35 2.01 4.70
N SER A 450 -2.20 3.20 4.11
CA SER A 450 -0.92 3.80 3.72
C SER A 450 -0.22 4.58 4.84
N THR A 451 -0.81 4.67 6.04
CA THR A 451 -0.22 5.40 7.16
C THR A 451 0.80 4.50 7.88
N PRO A 452 2.06 4.91 8.05
CA PRO A 452 3.09 4.12 8.72
C PRO A 452 2.89 4.01 10.25
N LEU A 453 1.78 4.53 10.79
CA LEU A 453 1.57 4.64 12.24
C LEU A 453 0.64 3.56 12.76
N LEU A 454 1.14 2.77 13.71
CA LEU A 454 0.37 1.74 14.40
C LEU A 454 -0.86 2.32 15.11
N ASN A 455 -1.96 1.56 15.10
CA ASN A 455 -3.18 1.85 15.86
C ASN A 455 -2.85 2.09 17.34
N GLY A 456 -3.45 3.11 17.95
CA GLY A 456 -3.29 3.35 19.39
C GLY A 456 -3.78 2.14 20.19
N VAL A 457 -3.15 1.82 21.32
CA VAL A 457 -3.45 0.60 22.11
C VAL A 457 -4.93 0.51 22.48
N LEU A 458 -5.49 1.58 23.04
CA LEU A 458 -6.92 1.62 23.39
C LEU A 458 -7.81 1.58 22.15
N ARG A 459 -7.39 2.24 21.06
CA ARG A 459 -8.14 2.21 19.80
C ARG A 459 -8.26 0.77 19.28
N ARG A 460 -7.17 0.03 19.28
CA ARG A 460 -7.11 -1.38 18.88
C ARG A 460 -8.02 -2.22 19.79
N TYR A 461 -7.83 -2.10 21.11
CA TYR A 461 -8.63 -2.80 22.11
C TYR A 461 -10.14 -2.57 21.91
N LEU A 462 -10.56 -1.32 21.71
CA LEU A 462 -11.97 -0.97 21.53
C LEU A 462 -12.57 -1.51 20.22
N LEU A 463 -11.80 -1.50 19.13
CA LEU A 463 -12.23 -2.12 17.86
C LEU A 463 -12.38 -3.63 17.99
N GLU A 464 -11.41 -4.31 18.60
CA GLU A 464 -11.44 -5.77 18.78
C GLU A 464 -12.61 -6.22 19.68
N LYS A 465 -12.99 -5.38 20.64
CA LYS A 465 -14.18 -5.59 21.46
C LYS A 465 -15.49 -5.25 20.76
N GLY A 466 -15.45 -4.71 19.53
CA GLY A 466 -16.63 -4.22 18.81
C GLY A 466 -17.30 -3.03 19.50
N ALA A 467 -16.58 -2.33 20.36
CA ALA A 467 -17.12 -1.29 21.22
C ALA A 467 -17.11 0.09 20.52
N ILE A 468 -16.26 0.23 19.50
CA ILE A 468 -16.28 1.31 18.51
C ILE A 468 -16.19 0.69 17.11
N GLU A 469 -16.70 1.41 16.11
CA GLU A 469 -16.64 1.01 14.70
C GLU A 469 -15.96 2.09 13.86
N VAL A 470 -15.27 1.66 12.81
CA VAL A 470 -14.63 2.59 11.88
C VAL A 470 -15.67 3.18 10.95
N GLY A 471 -15.73 4.51 10.87
CA GLY A 471 -16.60 5.22 9.95
C GLY A 471 -16.10 6.61 9.64
N GLU A 472 -16.93 7.38 8.95
CA GLU A 472 -16.60 8.75 8.58
C GLU A 472 -17.12 9.72 9.62
N LEU A 473 -16.23 10.55 10.16
CA LEU A 473 -16.61 11.67 11.02
C LEU A 473 -16.31 12.99 10.31
N THR A 474 -17.31 13.85 10.29
CA THR A 474 -17.31 15.16 9.64
C THR A 474 -17.42 16.29 10.66
N LEU A 475 -17.27 17.53 10.20
CA LEU A 475 -17.57 18.71 11.04
C LEU A 475 -19.04 18.76 11.50
N GLN A 476 -19.97 18.16 10.75
CA GLN A 476 -21.37 18.06 11.14
C GLN A 476 -21.55 17.19 12.39
N ASP A 477 -20.78 16.12 12.54
CA ASP A 477 -20.82 15.28 13.73
C ASP A 477 -20.40 16.04 14.98
N LEU A 478 -19.37 16.90 14.89
CA LEU A 478 -18.98 17.78 16.01
C LEU A 478 -20.04 18.82 16.34
N ASP A 479 -20.69 19.39 15.32
CA ASP A 479 -21.79 20.33 15.53
C ASP A 479 -22.98 19.65 16.24
N MET A 480 -23.28 18.40 15.90
CA MET A 480 -24.28 17.59 16.63
C MET A 480 -23.87 17.35 18.09
N VAL A 481 -22.59 17.05 18.36
CA VAL A 481 -22.09 16.93 19.74
C VAL A 481 -22.25 18.26 20.50
N LYS A 482 -21.87 19.38 19.87
CA LYS A 482 -22.00 20.73 20.45
C LYS A 482 -23.45 21.09 20.77
N LYS A 483 -24.40 20.66 19.93
CA LYS A 483 -25.85 20.81 20.14
C LYS A 483 -26.46 19.81 21.12
N GLY A 484 -25.67 18.87 21.65
CA GLY A 484 -26.14 17.82 22.56
C GLY A 484 -26.95 16.70 21.90
N GLN A 485 -26.90 16.61 20.56
CA GLN A 485 -27.60 15.60 19.75
C GLN A 485 -26.78 14.32 19.53
N ALA A 486 -25.49 14.37 19.88
CA ALA A 486 -24.54 13.27 19.85
C ALA A 486 -23.61 13.34 21.07
N ARG A 487 -22.89 12.26 21.35
CA ARG A 487 -21.90 12.19 22.45
C ARG A 487 -20.51 11.95 21.88
N LEU A 488 -19.48 12.46 22.55
CA LEU A 488 -18.08 12.33 22.14
C LEU A 488 -17.30 11.64 23.25
N ILE A 489 -16.54 10.60 22.92
CA ILE A 489 -15.51 10.06 23.79
C ILE A 489 -14.15 10.28 23.17
N GLY A 490 -13.15 10.48 24.03
CA GLY A 490 -11.75 10.31 23.67
C GLY A 490 -11.13 9.16 24.45
N PHE A 491 -10.05 8.60 23.91
CA PHE A 491 -9.38 7.47 24.55
C PHE A 491 -7.87 7.45 24.30
N ASN A 492 -7.06 7.27 25.34
CA ASN A 492 -5.62 7.07 25.20
C ASN A 492 -5.03 6.27 26.38
N GLY A 493 -3.79 5.79 26.24
CA GLY A 493 -3.13 4.97 27.26
C GLY A 493 -2.89 5.67 28.60
N LEU A 494 -3.05 7.00 28.69
CA LEU A 494 -2.81 7.76 29.92
C LEU A 494 -4.09 8.07 30.69
N ARG A 495 -5.18 8.41 29.99
CA ARG A 495 -6.46 8.81 30.59
C ARG A 495 -7.51 7.72 30.53
N GLY A 496 -7.25 6.62 29.82
CA GLY A 496 -8.29 5.65 29.57
C GLY A 496 -9.31 6.22 28.57
N ILE A 497 -10.57 5.88 28.76
CA ILE A 497 -11.74 6.39 28.05
C ILE A 497 -12.37 7.52 28.87
N TRP A 498 -12.72 8.61 28.22
CA TRP A 498 -13.37 9.77 28.85
C TRP A 498 -14.38 10.40 27.90
N GLU A 499 -15.42 11.02 28.46
CA GLU A 499 -16.42 11.76 27.68
C GLU A 499 -16.05 13.24 27.55
N GLY A 500 -16.20 13.78 26.35
CA GLY A 500 -15.81 15.15 26.00
C GLY A 500 -17.01 16.05 25.72
N ARG A 501 -16.81 17.37 25.90
CA ARG A 501 -17.70 18.42 25.41
C ARG A 501 -16.95 19.34 24.46
N ILE A 502 -17.59 19.71 23.36
CA ILE A 502 -17.03 20.69 22.43
C ILE A 502 -17.27 22.10 22.99
N LEU A 503 -16.21 22.91 23.07
CA LEU A 503 -16.27 24.31 23.47
C LEU A 503 -16.76 25.23 22.33
#